data_AF-A0A380DUZ4-F1
#
_entry.id   AF-A0A380DUZ4-F1
#
_cell.length_a   1.000
_cell.length_b   1.000
_cell.length_c   1.000
_cell.angle_alpha   90.00
_cell.angle_beta   90.00
_cell.angle_gamma   90.00
#
_symmetry.space_group_name_H-M   'P 1'
#
loop_
_entity.id
_entity.type
_entity.pdbx_description
1 polymer ?
#
loop_
_entity_poly.entity_id
_entity_poly.type
_entity_poly.pdbx_seq_one_letter_code
_entity_poly.pdbx_strand_id
1 'polypeptide(L)' 'MEMKPKYDPREVEAGRYEEWVKNGYFKPSEDKSKETYTIVIPPPM' A
#
# COMPACT_ATOMS: atom_id res chain seq x y z
N MET A 1 1.27 12.57 18.52
CA MET A 1 2.29 12.50 17.46
C MET A 1 3.06 13.81 17.50
N GLU A 2 4.27 13.78 18.05
CA GLU A 2 5.22 14.88 17.86
C GLU A 2 5.77 14.76 16.43
N MET A 3 5.55 15.78 15.60
CA MET A 3 6.20 15.85 14.29
C MET A 3 7.60 16.40 14.49
N LYS A 4 8.62 15.58 14.18
CA LYS A 4 10.00 16.06 14.15
C LYS A 4 10.13 17.19 13.12
N PRO A 5 10.96 18.21 13.38
CA PRO A 5 11.17 19.32 12.44
C PRO A 5 11.80 18.88 11.12
N LYS A 6 12.43 17.70 11.09
CA LYS A 6 12.98 17.08 9.88
C LYS A 6 12.31 15.74 9.61
N TYR A 7 11.94 15.53 8.36
CA TYR A 7 11.39 14.28 7.85
C TYR A 7 12.46 13.19 7.76
N ASP A 8 12.19 12.01 8.34
CA ASP A 8 12.95 10.77 8.09
C ASP A 8 12.02 9.75 7.40
N PRO A 9 12.21 9.48 6.09
CA PRO A 9 11.38 8.54 5.36
C PRO A 9 11.40 7.14 5.96
N ARG A 10 12.50 6.72 6.60
CA ARG A 10 12.63 5.36 7.14
C ARG A 10 11.72 5.15 8.33
N GLU A 11 11.66 6.12 9.24
CA GLU A 11 10.74 6.07 10.38
C GLU A 11 9.28 6.08 9.93
N VAL A 12 9.01 6.79 8.84
CA VAL A 12 7.67 6.97 8.30
C VAL A 12 7.21 5.75 7.49
N GLU A 13 8.10 5.11 6.74
CA GLU A 13 7.81 3.94 5.90
C GLU A 13 7.94 2.61 6.64
N ALA A 14 8.65 2.57 7.77
CA ALA A 14 8.82 1.36 8.57
C ALA A 14 7.48 0.72 8.92
N GLY A 15 7.30 -0.55 8.54
CA GLY A 15 6.12 -1.35 8.88
C GLY A 15 4.86 -1.03 8.04
N ARG A 16 4.87 0.01 7.19
CA ARG A 16 3.69 0.42 6.42
C ARG A 16 3.27 -0.63 5.41
N TYR A 17 4.24 -1.20 4.69
CA TYR A 17 3.94 -2.20 3.67
C TYR A 17 3.31 -3.44 4.31
N GLU A 18 3.89 -3.91 5.42
CA GLU A 18 3.39 -5.05 6.19
C GLU A 18 1.98 -4.79 6.71
N GLU A 19 1.70 -3.58 7.21
CA GLU A 19 0.36 -3.17 7.64
C GLU A 19 -0.64 -3.20 6.48
N TRP A 20 -0.28 -2.66 5.30
CA TRP A 20 -1.16 -2.65 4.13
C TRP A 20 -1.46 -4.06 3.62
N VAL A 21 -0.46 -4.95 3.64
CA VAL A 21 -0.64 -6.37 3.29
C VAL A 21 -1.55 -7.05 4.31
N LYS A 22 -1.32 -6.84 5.61
CA LYS A 22 -2.15 -7.43 6.69
C LYS A 22 -3.60 -6.96 6.60
N ASN A 23 -3.82 -5.68 6.32
CA ASN A 23 -5.15 -5.10 6.17
C ASN A 23 -5.80 -5.40 4.81
N GLY A 24 -5.07 -6.07 3.90
CA GLY A 24 -5.60 -6.52 2.62
C GLY A 24 -5.88 -5.38 1.62
N TYR A 25 -5.21 -4.23 1.74
CA TYR A 25 -5.46 -3.07 0.87
C TYR A 25 -5.19 -3.33 -0.61
N PHE A 26 -4.36 -4.32 -0.93
CA PHE A 26 -4.08 -4.74 -2.31
C PHE A 26 -4.99 -5.85 -2.82
N LYS A 27 -5.89 -6.39 -1.98
CA LYS A 27 -6.83 -7.42 -2.42
C LYS A 27 -7.95 -6.79 -3.24
N PRO A 28 -8.35 -7.41 -4.36
CA PRO A 28 -9.48 -6.90 -5.14
C PRO A 28 -10.74 -6.93 -4.28
N SER A 29 -11.54 -5.87 -4.40
CA SER A 29 -12.89 -5.84 -3.86
C SER A 29 -13.79 -6.76 -4.71
N GLU A 30 -14.57 -7.63 -4.08
CA GLU A 30 -15.55 -8.50 -4.79
C GLU A 30 -16.81 -7.75 -5.25
N ASP A 31 -16.86 -6.45 -4.99
CA ASP A 31 -17.94 -5.55 -5.37
C ASP A 31 -17.98 -5.30 -6.89
N LYS A 32 -18.90 -5.97 -7.56
CA LYS A 32 -19.14 -5.86 -9.01
C LYS A 32 -19.86 -4.58 -9.45
N SER A 33 -20.31 -3.75 -8.50
CA SER A 33 -20.94 -2.46 -8.84
C SER A 33 -19.93 -1.37 -9.18
N LYS A 34 -18.65 -1.59 -8.85
CA LYS A 34 -17.54 -0.66 -9.11
C LYS A 34 -16.85 -0.99 -10.42
N GLU A 35 -16.39 0.05 -11.11
CA GLU A 35 -15.56 -0.12 -12.30
C GLU A 35 -14.23 -0.79 -11.95
N THR A 36 -13.87 -1.82 -12.70
CA THR A 36 -12.65 -2.60 -12.45
C THR A 36 -11.46 -1.95 -13.14
N TYR A 37 -10.37 -1.77 -12.39
CA TYR A 37 -9.07 -1.34 -12.90
C TYR A 37 -8.01 -2.40 -12.64
N THR A 38 -7.18 -2.70 -13.62
CA THR A 38 -6.14 -3.73 -13.52
C THR A 38 -4.84 -3.24 -14.15
N ILE A 39 -3.74 -3.39 -13.42
CA ILE A 39 -2.38 -3.17 -13.91
C ILE A 39 -1.65 -4.51 -13.86
N VAL A 40 -1.01 -4.90 -14.96
CA VAL A 40 -0.12 -6.07 -15.01
C VAL A 40 1.32 -5.58 -14.90
N ILE A 41 2.01 -6.00 -13.85
CA ILE A 41 3.44 -5.76 -13.70
C ILE A 41 4.16 -6.91 -14.43
N PRO A 42 5.07 -6.63 -15.39
CA PRO A 42 5.80 -7.68 -16.08
C PRO A 42 6.62 -8.51 -15.06
N PRO A 43 6.77 -9.83 -15.27
CA PRO A 43 7.57 -10.65 -14.38
C PRO A 43 9.02 -10.16 -14.40
N PRO A 44 9.75 -10.28 -13.28
CA PRO A 44 11.19 -10.04 -13.29
C PRO A 44 11.86 -11.02 -14.27
N MET A 45 12.84 -10.54 -15.02
CA MET A 45 13.71 -11.39 -15.85
C MET A 45 14.65 -12.22 -14.97
#